data_AF-A0A5M6DCF6-F1
#
_entry.id   AF-A0A5M6DCF6-F1
#
_cell.length_a   1.000
_cell.length_b   1.000
_cell.length_c   1.000
_cell.angle_alpha   90.00
_cell.angle_beta   90.00
_cell.angle_gamma   90.00
#
_symmetry.space_group_name_H-M   'P 1'
#
loop_
_entity.id
_entity.type
_entity.pdbx_description
1 polymer ?
#
loop_
_entity_poly.entity_id
_entity_poly.type
_entity_poly.pdbx_seq_one_letter_code
_entity_poly.pdbx_strand_id
1 'polypeptide(L)'
;MAANLEQIGTRLRFFMKIKGMDIFALGEFTNTSAILISNIIAGKNYCMDDLLSVLNNIPELNPHWVIYGEGNIFKSDTTPHDADSATMQKHRLKHLQEMQHLLETLDAIEKSKKNKSQIDDLKARITELTRKL
;
A
#
# COMPACT_ATOMS: atom_id res chain seq x y z
N MET A 1 5.52 -17.67 0.96
CA MET A 1 6.85 -17.06 0.70
C MET A 1 7.68 -17.25 1.95
N ALA A 2 8.86 -17.87 1.85
CA ALA A 2 9.76 -18.00 3.00
C ALA A 2 10.40 -16.63 3.29
N ALA A 3 10.45 -16.24 4.57
CA ALA A 3 11.15 -15.03 4.97
C ALA A 3 12.66 -15.20 4.71
N ASN A 4 13.24 -14.33 3.91
CA ASN A 4 14.67 -14.38 3.62
C ASN A 4 15.44 -13.73 4.79
N LEU A 5 16.14 -14.54 5.58
CA LEU A 5 16.85 -14.11 6.79
C LEU A 5 17.91 -13.03 6.52
N GLU A 6 18.54 -13.03 5.34
CA GLU A 6 19.50 -12.00 4.95
C GLU A 6 18.83 -10.65 4.70
N GLN A 7 17.62 -10.67 4.13
CA GLN A 7 16.82 -9.45 3.91
C GLN A 7 16.34 -8.86 5.24
N ILE A 8 15.93 -9.70 6.18
CA ILE A 8 15.59 -9.27 7.55
C ILE A 8 16.77 -8.52 8.18
N GLY A 9 17.96 -9.13 8.16
CA GLY A 9 19.17 -8.51 8.70
C GLY A 9 19.53 -7.19 8.01
N THR A 10 19.33 -7.10 6.69
CA THR A 10 19.54 -5.87 5.92
C THR A 10 18.58 -4.76 6.32
N ARG A 11 17.29 -5.07 6.49
CA ARG A 11 16.26 -4.11 6.91
C ARG A 11 16.48 -3.63 8.34
N LEU A 12 16.84 -4.51 9.26
CA LEU A 12 17.18 -4.13 10.63
C LEU A 12 18.41 -3.21 10.65
N ARG A 13 19.46 -3.54 9.87
CA ARG A 13 20.65 -2.69 9.73
C ARG A 13 20.29 -1.31 9.14
N PHE A 14 19.34 -1.25 8.22
CA PHE A 14 18.87 0.03 7.67
C PHE A 14 18.20 0.89 8.75
N PHE A 15 17.31 0.32 9.57
CA PHE A 15 16.72 1.01 10.71
C PHE A 15 17.78 1.53 11.69
N MET A 16 18.78 0.70 12.02
CA MET A 16 19.89 1.10 12.90
C MET A 16 20.65 2.32 12.36
N LYS A 17 20.90 2.37 11.04
CA LYS A 17 21.54 3.53 10.40
C LYS A 17 20.70 4.80 10.52
N ILE A 18 19.38 4.71 10.34
CA ILE A 18 18.49 5.87 10.50
C ILE A 18 18.56 6.41 11.93
N LYS A 19 18.65 5.52 12.92
CA LYS A 19 18.71 5.89 14.34
C LYS A 19 20.11 6.21 14.85
N GLY A 20 21.14 6.06 14.02
CA GLY A 20 22.53 6.24 14.45
C GLY A 20 22.98 5.24 15.51
N MET A 21 22.38 4.05 15.55
CA MET A 21 22.69 3.01 16.52
C MET A 21 23.62 1.95 15.94
N ASP A 22 24.56 1.48 16.74
CA ASP A 22 25.36 0.29 16.43
C ASP A 22 24.76 -0.97 17.08
N ILE A 23 25.43 -2.11 16.91
CA ILE A 23 24.98 -3.42 17.42
C ILE A 23 24.89 -3.42 18.96
N PHE A 24 25.83 -2.76 19.64
CA PHE A 24 25.87 -2.71 21.09
C PHE A 24 24.76 -1.82 21.62
N ALA A 25 24.61 -0.62 21.05
CA ALA A 25 23.54 0.32 21.39
C ALA A 25 22.15 -0.30 21.18
N LEU A 26 21.94 -1.06 20.10
CA LEU A 26 20.68 -1.76 19.87
C LEU A 26 20.46 -2.90 20.88
N GLY A 27 21.51 -3.63 21.24
CA GLY A 27 21.46 -4.65 22.28
C GLY A 27 21.05 -4.07 23.63
N GLU A 28 21.70 -2.99 24.06
CA GLU A 28 21.33 -2.26 25.29
C GLU A 28 19.90 -1.73 25.23
N PHE A 29 19.51 -1.11 24.10
CA PHE A 29 18.17 -0.55 23.92
C PHE A 29 17.07 -1.61 24.01
N THR A 30 17.29 -2.79 23.45
CA THR A 30 16.31 -3.88 23.44
C THR A 30 16.44 -4.84 24.62
N ASN A 31 17.39 -4.58 25.54
CA ASN A 31 17.76 -5.49 26.62
C ASN A 31 18.09 -6.91 26.12
N THR A 32 18.84 -6.99 25.02
CA THR A 32 19.28 -8.26 24.41
C THR A 32 20.79 -8.28 24.18
N SER A 33 21.36 -9.46 23.95
CA SER A 33 22.80 -9.58 23.74
C SER A 33 23.22 -9.03 22.37
N ALA A 34 24.36 -8.32 22.32
CA ALA A 34 24.97 -7.88 21.07
C ALA A 34 25.27 -9.05 20.10
N ILE A 35 25.51 -10.25 20.63
CA ILE A 35 25.69 -11.48 19.86
C ILE A 35 24.40 -11.83 19.11
N LEU A 36 23.25 -11.78 19.77
CA LEU A 36 21.97 -12.04 19.13
C LEU A 36 21.67 -11.02 18.02
N ILE A 37 21.91 -9.72 18.28
CA ILE A 37 21.73 -8.68 17.26
C ILE A 37 22.66 -8.92 16.06
N SER A 38 23.92 -9.28 16.30
CA SER A 38 24.88 -9.64 15.24
C SER A 38 24.40 -10.84 14.41
N ASN A 39 23.89 -11.88 15.07
CA ASN A 39 23.32 -13.07 14.44
C ASN A 39 22.10 -12.73 13.55
N ILE A 40 21.19 -11.91 14.05
CA ILE A 40 20.02 -11.43 13.29
C ILE A 40 20.47 -10.64 12.05
N ILE A 41 21.40 -9.70 12.21
CA ILE A 41 21.92 -8.89 11.10
C ILE A 41 22.63 -9.75 10.05
N ALA A 42 23.34 -10.79 10.48
CA ALA A 42 24.02 -11.73 9.60
C ALA A 42 23.09 -12.81 9.02
N GLY A 43 21.81 -12.83 9.40
CA GLY A 43 20.84 -13.80 8.90
C GLY A 43 21.08 -15.25 9.37
N LYS A 44 21.78 -15.46 10.50
CA LYS A 44 22.22 -16.80 10.95
C LYS A 44 22.15 -16.96 12.47
N ASN A 45 21.99 -18.21 12.94
CA ASN A 45 22.09 -18.57 14.36
C ASN A 45 21.13 -17.79 15.30
N TYR A 46 19.86 -17.63 14.89
CA TYR A 46 18.78 -17.09 15.73
C TYR A 46 17.45 -17.77 15.35
N CYS A 47 16.49 -17.79 16.27
CA CYS A 47 15.13 -18.25 16.00
C CYS A 47 14.18 -17.07 15.77
N MET A 48 13.04 -17.30 15.11
CA MET A 48 12.06 -16.23 14.88
C MET A 48 11.53 -15.62 16.18
N ASP A 49 11.43 -16.39 17.26
CA ASP A 49 11.03 -15.87 18.58
C ASP A 49 12.05 -14.86 19.13
N ASP A 50 13.35 -15.10 18.91
CA ASP A 50 14.40 -14.16 19.31
C ASP A 50 14.28 -12.85 18.54
N LEU A 51 14.04 -12.92 17.23
CA LEU A 51 13.81 -11.75 16.38
C LEU A 51 12.58 -10.98 16.86
N LEU A 52 11.46 -11.66 17.11
CA LEU A 52 10.24 -11.02 17.57
C LEU A 52 10.44 -10.37 18.94
N SER A 53 11.19 -10.99 19.84
CA SER A 53 11.54 -10.42 21.14
C SER A 53 12.33 -9.12 20.99
N VAL A 54 13.35 -9.09 20.12
CA VAL A 54 14.10 -7.86 19.80
C VAL A 54 13.17 -6.79 19.22
N LEU A 55 12.35 -7.13 18.22
CA LEU A 55 11.47 -6.18 17.53
C LEU A 55 10.36 -5.62 18.44
N ASN A 56 9.83 -6.43 19.35
CA ASN A 56 8.79 -6.00 20.30
C ASN A 56 9.32 -4.98 21.32
N ASN A 57 10.61 -4.99 21.61
CA ASN A 57 11.26 -3.99 22.45
C ASN A 57 11.56 -2.67 21.71
N ILE A 58 11.23 -2.57 20.42
CA ILE A 58 11.40 -1.34 19.62
C ILE A 58 10.00 -0.77 19.32
N PRO A 59 9.49 0.15 20.15
CA PRO A 59 8.09 0.58 20.08
C PRO A 59 7.76 1.24 18.74
N GLU A 60 8.67 2.05 18.22
CA GLU A 60 8.52 2.82 17.00
C GLU A 60 8.74 2.04 15.70
N LEU A 61 9.33 0.85 15.75
CA LEU A 61 9.65 0.06 14.54
C LEU A 61 8.49 -0.87 14.20
N ASN A 62 8.12 -0.92 12.92
CA ASN A 62 7.13 -1.86 12.40
C ASN A 62 7.77 -3.24 12.17
N PRO A 63 7.42 -4.28 12.95
CA PRO A 63 7.98 -5.62 12.78
C PRO A 63 7.62 -6.26 11.43
N HIS A 64 6.45 -5.93 10.88
CA HIS A 64 5.98 -6.45 9.60
C HIS A 64 6.89 -6.00 8.45
N TRP A 65 7.31 -4.73 8.47
CA TRP A 65 8.26 -4.21 7.49
C TRP A 65 9.63 -4.90 7.62
N VAL A 66 10.10 -5.18 8.83
CA VAL A 66 11.37 -5.89 9.02
C VAL A 66 11.31 -7.32 8.48
N ILE A 67 10.22 -8.05 8.70
CA ILE A 67 10.08 -9.46 8.32
C ILE A 67 9.76 -9.61 6.82
N TYR A 68 8.81 -8.85 6.31
CA TYR A 68 8.29 -9.02 4.95
C TYR A 68 8.72 -7.93 3.96
N GLY A 69 9.16 -6.77 4.44
CA GLY A 69 9.53 -5.63 3.59
C GLY A 69 8.35 -4.78 3.16
N GLU A 70 7.18 -5.01 3.74
CA GLU A 70 5.92 -4.36 3.37
C GLU A 70 5.47 -3.36 4.45
N GLY A 71 4.97 -2.21 4.01
CA GLY A 71 4.47 -1.14 4.87
C GLY A 71 5.52 -0.09 5.23
N ASN A 72 5.19 0.77 6.19
CA ASN A 72 6.09 1.82 6.68
C ASN A 72 7.12 1.24 7.67
N ILE A 73 8.31 1.83 7.70
CA ILE A 73 9.39 1.46 8.65
C ILE A 73 8.95 1.75 10.08
N PHE A 74 8.41 2.94 10.31
CA PHE A 74 7.97 3.39 11.63
C PHE A 74 6.48 3.07 11.83
N LYS A 75 6.12 2.68 13.04
CA LYS A 75 4.72 2.68 13.49
C LYS A 75 4.26 4.13 13.54
N SER A 76 3.13 4.43 12.92
CA SER A 76 2.41 5.68 13.18
C SER A 76 1.81 5.60 14.58
N ASP A 77 1.94 6.67 15.38
CA ASP A 77 1.41 6.77 16.76
C ASP A 77 -0.12 6.62 16.88
N THR A 78 -0.82 6.43 15.76
CA THR A 78 -2.22 6.04 15.70
C THR A 78 -2.35 4.52 15.87
N THR A 79 -2.50 4.06 17.12
CA THR A 79 -2.97 2.69 17.43
C THR A 79 -4.42 2.47 16.97
N PRO A 80 -4.92 1.23 16.74
CA PRO A 80 -4.27 -0.04 16.42
C PRO A 80 -4.67 -0.61 15.03
N HIS A 81 -3.94 -1.65 14.64
CA HIS A 81 -3.83 -2.42 13.40
C HIS A 81 -5.12 -2.90 12.65
N ASP A 82 -6.33 -2.51 13.05
CA ASP A 82 -7.59 -2.90 12.38
C ASP A 82 -8.36 -1.74 11.74
N ALA A 83 -8.12 -0.49 12.17
CA ALA A 83 -8.87 0.65 11.66
C ALA A 83 -8.42 1.11 10.26
N ASP A 84 -7.13 1.00 9.94
CA ASP A 84 -6.58 1.50 8.68
C ASP A 84 -6.90 0.62 7.47
N SER A 85 -6.99 -0.70 7.65
CA SER A 85 -7.44 -1.61 6.58
C SER A 85 -8.90 -1.31 6.20
N ALA A 86 -9.78 -1.16 7.19
CA ALA A 86 -11.18 -0.83 6.95
C ALA A 86 -11.34 0.58 6.34
N THR A 87 -10.51 1.54 6.73
CA THR A 87 -10.58 2.93 6.23
C THR A 87 -10.00 3.04 4.82
N MET A 88 -8.86 2.39 4.52
CA MET A 88 -8.36 2.25 3.15
C MET A 88 -9.34 1.49 2.26
N GLN A 89 -9.96 0.41 2.76
CA GLN A 89 -10.97 -0.33 2.01
C GLN A 89 -12.21 0.53 1.73
N LYS A 90 -12.68 1.31 2.70
CA LYS A 90 -13.78 2.27 2.50
C LYS A 90 -13.42 3.34 1.48
N HIS A 91 -12.22 3.90 1.54
CA HIS A 91 -11.76 4.90 0.57
C HIS A 91 -11.64 4.29 -0.84
N ARG A 92 -11.13 3.06 -0.94
CA ARG A 92 -11.03 2.32 -2.19
C ARG A 92 -12.40 1.98 -2.77
N LEU A 93 -13.35 1.57 -1.93
CA LEU A 93 -14.73 1.27 -2.33
C LEU A 93 -15.41 2.54 -2.85
N LYS A 94 -15.26 3.66 -2.14
CA LYS A 94 -15.80 4.96 -2.56
C LYS A 94 -15.22 5.41 -3.91
N HIS A 95 -13.90 5.26 -4.08
CA HIS A 95 -13.24 5.58 -5.36
C HIS A 95 -13.74 4.68 -6.51
N LEU A 96 -13.95 3.38 -6.26
CA LEU A 96 -14.50 2.48 -7.27
C LEU A 96 -15.95 2.82 -7.64
N GLN A 97 -16.76 3.23 -6.65
CA GLN A 97 -18.14 3.69 -6.89
C GLN A 97 -18.16 4.99 -7.72
N GLU A 98 -17.30 5.95 -7.40
CA GLU A 98 -17.16 7.17 -8.20
C GLU A 98 -16.74 6.85 -9.64
N MET A 99 -15.78 5.93 -9.82
CA MET A 99 -15.35 5.50 -11.15
C MET A 99 -16.48 4.82 -11.93
N GLN A 100 -17.27 3.96 -11.29
CA GLN A 100 -18.45 3.34 -11.91
C GLN A 100 -19.46 4.40 -12.37
N HIS A 101 -19.76 5.38 -11.51
CA HIS A 101 -20.71 6.45 -11.84
C HIS A 101 -20.24 7.30 -13.02
N LEU A 102 -18.93 7.60 -13.09
CA LEU A 102 -18.33 8.32 -14.22
C LEU A 102 -18.45 7.52 -15.53
N LEU A 103 -18.23 6.21 -15.50
CA LEU A 103 -18.38 5.34 -16.67
C LEU A 103 -19.84 5.30 -17.17
N GLU A 104 -20.81 5.19 -16.26
CA GLU A 104 -22.24 5.22 -16.61
C GLU A 104 -22.64 6.57 -17.22
N THR A 105 -22.11 7.67 -16.68
CA THR A 105 -22.35 9.02 -17.20
C THR A 105 -21.77 9.19 -18.61
N LEU A 106 -20.58 8.64 -18.87
CA LEU A 106 -19.98 8.65 -20.20
C LEU A 106 -20.82 7.88 -21.23
N ASP A 107 -21.31 6.68 -20.88
CA ASP A 107 -22.18 5.90 -21.77
C ASP A 107 -23.49 6.63 -22.10
N ALA A 108 -24.10 7.30 -21.12
CA ALA A 108 -25.28 8.12 -21.33
C ALA A 108 -25.01 9.31 -22.27
N ILE A 109 -23.88 9.99 -22.10
CA ILE A 109 -23.45 11.11 -22.96
C ILE A 109 -23.21 10.59 -24.39
N GLU A 110 -22.52 9.48 -24.57
CA GLU A 110 -22.25 8.90 -25.90
C GLU A 110 -23.54 8.50 -26.61
N LYS A 111 -24.48 7.87 -25.91
CA LYS A 111 -25.82 7.57 -26.44
C LYS A 111 -26.56 8.84 -26.86
N SER A 112 -26.53 9.89 -26.04
CA SER A 112 -27.18 11.17 -26.38
C SER A 112 -26.55 11.82 -27.62
N LYS A 113 -25.22 11.75 -27.77
CA LYS A 113 -24.48 12.28 -28.91
C LYS A 113 -24.81 11.51 -30.18
N LYS A 114 -24.87 10.18 -30.11
CA LYS A 114 -25.29 9.32 -31.22
C LYS A 114 -26.71 9.65 -31.67
N ASN A 115 -27.64 9.77 -30.71
CA ASN A 115 -29.03 10.15 -31.00
C ASN A 115 -29.12 11.53 -31.68
N LYS A 116 -28.32 12.51 -31.23
CA LYS A 116 -28.28 13.85 -31.83
C LYS A 116 -27.79 13.82 -33.28
N SER A 117 -26.72 13.06 -33.57
CA SER A 117 -26.24 12.86 -34.94
C SER A 117 -27.34 12.26 -35.83
N GLN A 118 -28.05 11.24 -35.35
CA GLN A 118 -29.13 10.61 -36.13
C GLN A 118 -30.29 11.58 -36.39
N ILE A 119 -30.62 12.45 -35.44
CA ILE A 119 -31.64 13.49 -35.63
C ILE A 119 -31.20 14.49 -36.71
N ASP A 120 -29.93 14.91 -36.70
CA ASP A 120 -29.40 15.84 -37.69
C ASP A 120 -29.38 15.21 -39.09
N ASP A 121 -29.03 13.93 -39.22
CA ASP A 121 -29.10 13.18 -40.48
C ASP A 121 -30.54 13.09 -41.01
N LEU A 122 -31.51 12.81 -40.13
CA LEU A 122 -32.92 12.75 -40.50
C LEU A 122 -33.45 14.12 -40.93
N LYS A 123 -33.06 15.20 -40.25
CA LYS A 123 -33.41 16.58 -40.66
C LYS A 123 -32.83 16.94 -42.02
N ALA A 124 -31.57 16.58 -42.28
CA ALA A 124 -30.94 16.79 -43.57
C ALA A 124 -31.71 16.04 -44.67
N ARG A 125 -32.11 14.79 -44.39
CA ARG A 125 -32.89 13.98 -45.34
C ARG A 125 -34.28 14.52 -45.61
N ILE A 126 -34.99 15.01 -44.58
CA ILE A 126 -36.28 15.69 -44.74
C ILE A 126 -36.12 16.93 -45.62
N THR A 127 -35.11 17.75 -45.36
CA THR A 127 -34.84 18.98 -46.13
C THR A 127 -34.56 18.68 -47.61
N GLU A 128 -33.84 17.58 -47.89
CA GLU A 128 -33.58 17.13 -49.25
C GLU A 128 -34.87 16.69 -49.99
N LEU A 129 -35.76 15.97 -49.29
CA LEU A 129 -37.04 15.52 -49.85
C LEU A 129 -38.00 16.70 -50.09
N THR A 130 -38.06 17.66 -49.18
CA THR A 130 -38.91 18.86 -49.32
C THR A 130 -38.43 19.79 -50.44
N ARG A 131 -37.15 19.76 -50.80
CA ARG A 131 -36.59 20.54 -51.93
C ARG A 131 -36.91 19.96 -53.31
N LYS A 132 -37.29 18.67 -53.37
CA LYS A 132 -37.63 17.95 -54.61
C LYS A 132 -39.14 17.96 -54.92
N LEU A 133 -39.95 18.56 -54.04
CA LEU A 133 -41.35 18.90 -54.23
C LEU A 133 -41.46 20.36 -54.66
#